data_AF-A0A7K1EMC4-F1
#
_entry.id   AF-A0A7K1EMC4-F1
#
_cell.length_a   1.000
_cell.length_b   1.000
_cell.length_c   1.000
_cell.angle_alpha   90.00
_cell.angle_beta   90.00
_cell.angle_gamma   90.00
#
_symmetry.space_group_name_H-M   'P 1'
#
loop_
_entity.id
_entity.type
_entity.pdbx_description
1 polymer ?
#
loop_
_entity_poly.entity_id
_entity_poly.type
_entity_poly.pdbx_seq_one_letter_code
_entity_poly.pdbx_strand_id
1 'polypeptide(L)'
;MVINSWELVATAIAPTTGATFVMSVFRNQICTAQLALRESSVSSSALVIRCRGNGLCLRCIALVHNSHSCTHESEGREYCLVMPHSVMNRAEVFVKMLLGTRSDWRLTKPTLPHAPQLNSSWIGPAMAVITIFIGWFAFPNTIGDGNAAFALFIGAVSIMMMTWSNLLSTRALPLEQIFGGVDRMYIWHRWLGALSVGAMWLHMEMADDIKGIRGASRDVADAAEDLAETGSTLLYILVGISLLRWIPTRWWRFTHKLLILPYAFACWHFYTAAKPYANDSFWGAWFTGFMFLGLAAGLYRVVWRDMFRKGKLHRVSHIEHTGNVITIELEPLGTPLKYQQGQFVFLTVKVPGLREPHPFTIASSPHEPCLRFVIRDLGDWTHRL
;
A
#
# COMPACT_ATOMS: atom_id res chain seq x y z
N MET A 1 -9.03 -31.84 28.71
CA MET A 1 -8.53 -31.53 27.34
C MET A 1 -9.06 -30.13 27.03
N VAL A 2 -8.31 -29.13 27.48
CA VAL A 2 -8.81 -27.77 27.76
C VAL A 2 -8.03 -26.76 26.91
N ILE A 3 -8.84 -25.93 26.28
CA ILE A 3 -8.62 -24.62 25.65
C ILE A 3 -7.52 -23.79 26.33
N ASN A 4 -6.72 -23.05 25.55
CA ASN A 4 -6.08 -21.78 25.96
C ASN A 4 -5.75 -20.99 24.68
N SER A 5 -6.58 -20.06 24.19
CA SER A 5 -6.74 -18.65 24.62
C SER A 5 -5.42 -17.93 24.93
N TRP A 6 -4.97 -17.09 24.00
CA TRP A 6 -4.00 -16.03 24.24
C TRP A 6 -4.77 -14.73 24.51
N GLU A 7 -4.91 -14.36 25.78
CA GLU A 7 -5.31 -13.02 26.20
C GLU A 7 -4.06 -12.14 26.32
N LEU A 8 -4.10 -10.98 25.65
CA LEU A 8 -3.12 -9.92 25.80
C LEU A 8 -3.78 -8.83 26.64
N VAL A 9 -3.52 -8.85 27.95
CA VAL A 9 -3.96 -7.80 28.88
C VAL A 9 -3.07 -6.58 28.66
N ALA A 10 -3.63 -5.54 28.06
CA ALA A 10 -3.04 -4.21 28.04
C ALA A 10 -3.46 -3.45 29.31
N THR A 11 -2.51 -3.10 30.16
CA THR A 11 -2.74 -2.10 31.22
C THR A 11 -1.88 -0.89 30.93
N ALA A 12 -2.52 0.18 30.48
CA ALA A 12 -1.93 1.50 30.39
C ALA A 12 -1.94 2.16 31.78
N ILE A 13 -0.77 2.56 32.28
CA ILE A 13 -0.66 3.58 33.32
C ILE A 13 0.50 4.50 32.95
N ALA A 14 0.19 5.79 32.79
CA ALA A 14 1.11 6.91 32.92
C ALA A 14 0.45 7.89 33.92
N PRO A 15 1.15 8.86 34.55
CA PRO A 15 2.57 9.23 34.43
C PRO A 15 3.26 9.43 35.81
N THR A 16 4.49 9.95 35.77
CA THR A 16 5.31 10.55 36.85
C THR A 16 6.43 9.65 37.39
N THR A 17 7.66 10.18 37.29
CA THR A 17 8.98 9.58 37.57
C THR A 17 9.49 8.56 36.53
N GLY A 18 10.51 8.99 35.78
CA GLY A 18 11.08 8.25 34.65
C GLY A 18 11.98 7.10 35.09
N ALA A 19 11.41 5.91 35.22
CA ALA A 19 12.14 4.65 35.25
C ALA A 19 11.50 3.66 34.26
N THR A 20 12.19 3.38 33.16
CA THR A 20 11.77 2.35 32.20
C THR A 20 12.43 1.04 32.59
N PHE A 21 11.64 0.04 33.01
CA PHE A 21 12.10 -1.33 33.18
C PHE A 21 11.94 -2.09 31.85
N VAL A 22 13.01 -2.73 31.37
CA VAL A 22 12.94 -3.69 30.26
C VAL A 22 13.25 -5.06 30.84
N MET A 23 12.25 -5.93 30.94
CA MET A 23 12.44 -7.35 31.25
C MET A 23 12.59 -8.11 29.94
N SER A 24 13.73 -8.78 29.76
CA SER A 24 13.94 -9.75 28.69
C SER A 24 14.21 -11.11 29.32
N VAL A 25 13.41 -12.11 28.96
CA VAL A 25 13.60 -13.49 29.36
C VAL A 25 14.34 -14.20 28.24
N PHE A 26 15.56 -14.65 28.52
CA PHE A 26 16.29 -15.57 27.63
C PHE A 26 16.73 -16.78 28.45
N ARG A 27 16.25 -17.96 28.05
CA ARG A 27 16.62 -19.28 28.63
C ARG A 27 16.60 -19.32 30.18
N ASN A 28 15.41 -19.14 30.76
CA ASN A 28 15.12 -19.44 32.18
C ASN A 28 15.96 -18.68 33.24
N GLN A 29 16.53 -17.52 32.93
CA GLN A 29 17.07 -16.61 33.97
C GLN A 29 16.47 -15.21 33.85
N ILE A 30 16.14 -14.62 35.00
CA ILE A 30 15.64 -13.25 35.13
C ILE A 30 16.84 -12.33 35.37
N CYS A 31 17.13 -11.44 34.43
CA CYS A 31 18.09 -10.37 34.61
C CYS A 31 17.36 -9.03 34.77
N THR A 32 17.57 -8.34 35.89
CA THR A 32 17.08 -6.97 36.14
C THR A 32 18.18 -5.96 35.86
N ALA A 33 17.96 -5.05 34.92
CA ALA A 33 18.79 -3.86 34.71
C ALA A 33 18.15 -2.66 35.43
N GLN A 34 18.92 -1.94 36.25
CA GLN A 34 18.45 -0.79 37.01
C GLN A 34 19.19 0.46 36.51
N LEU A 35 18.45 1.41 35.91
CA LEU A 35 19.01 2.69 35.47
C LEU A 35 19.05 3.64 36.68
N ALA A 36 20.23 3.86 37.25
CA ALA A 36 20.43 4.87 38.29
C ALA A 36 20.94 6.17 37.65
N LEU A 37 20.05 7.15 37.46
CA LEU A 37 20.45 8.51 37.14
C LEU A 37 20.90 9.18 38.45
N ARG A 38 22.22 9.33 38.65
CA ARG A 38 22.76 10.13 39.75
C ARG A 38 22.99 11.55 39.24
N GLU A 39 22.34 12.53 39.85
CA GLU A 39 22.58 13.95 39.58
C GLU A 39 23.99 14.32 40.05
N SER A 40 24.91 14.46 39.11
CA SER A 40 26.16 15.21 39.32
C SER A 40 26.62 15.77 37.98
N SER A 41 27.12 17.00 38.00
CA SER A 41 27.24 17.97 36.90
C SER A 41 28.29 17.67 35.82
N VAL A 42 28.46 16.41 35.42
CA VAL A 42 29.30 16.03 34.27
C VAL A 42 28.54 14.99 33.45
N SER A 43 28.30 15.29 32.17
CA SER A 43 27.55 14.45 31.22
C SER A 43 28.28 13.13 30.95
N SER A 44 28.03 12.11 31.76
CA SER A 44 28.43 10.72 31.51
C SER A 44 27.40 9.77 32.10
N SER A 45 26.54 9.21 31.26
CA SER A 45 25.62 8.14 31.65
C SER A 45 26.36 6.81 31.60
N ALA A 46 26.73 6.26 32.76
CA ALA A 46 27.29 4.92 32.86
C ALA A 46 26.18 3.89 33.15
N LEU A 47 26.02 2.89 32.29
CA LEU A 47 25.16 1.73 32.55
C LEU A 47 25.99 0.68 33.31
N VAL A 48 25.80 0.57 34.62
CA VAL A 48 26.46 -0.46 35.45
C VAL A 48 25.55 -1.69 35.51
N ILE A 49 25.94 -2.76 34.82
CA ILE A 49 25.25 -4.06 34.90
C ILE A 49 25.96 -4.90 35.97
N ARG A 50 25.24 -5.28 37.03
CA ARG A 50 25.76 -6.16 38.08
C ARG A 50 25.16 -7.55 37.92
N CYS A 51 25.91 -8.49 37.34
CA CYS A 51 25.50 -9.90 37.28
C CYS A 51 25.79 -10.59 38.62
N ARG A 52 24.82 -11.34 39.15
CA ARG A 52 24.99 -12.16 40.35
C ARG A 52 25.01 -13.63 39.92
N GLY A 53 26.20 -14.22 39.77
CA GLY A 53 26.37 -15.64 39.48
C GLY A 53 27.76 -15.98 38.92
N ASN A 54 28.42 -16.99 39.50
CA ASN A 54 29.71 -17.51 39.04
C ASN A 54 29.50 -18.35 37.77
N GLY A 55 29.71 -17.77 36.60
CA GLY A 55 29.72 -18.49 35.32
C GLY A 55 29.94 -17.52 34.15
N LEU A 56 30.84 -17.87 33.21
CA LEU A 56 31.27 -17.02 32.09
C LEU A 56 30.10 -16.37 31.34
N CYS A 57 30.01 -15.04 31.39
CA CYS A 57 29.09 -14.24 30.59
C CYS A 57 29.69 -13.97 29.20
N LEU A 58 29.13 -14.58 28.15
CA LEU A 58 29.38 -14.17 26.77
C LEU A 58 28.66 -12.85 26.46
N ARG A 59 29.46 -11.84 26.07
CA ARG A 59 29.17 -10.70 25.17
C ARG A 59 27.89 -9.88 25.44
N CYS A 60 28.04 -8.76 26.17
CA CYS A 60 27.17 -7.58 26.03
C CYS A 60 27.77 -6.63 24.99
N ILE A 61 26.99 -6.24 23.98
CA ILE A 61 27.35 -5.21 23.01
C ILE A 61 27.02 -3.85 23.65
N ALA A 62 28.03 -3.07 24.01
CA ALA A 62 27.87 -1.69 24.48
C ALA A 62 28.08 -0.69 23.34
N LEU A 63 27.11 0.21 23.14
CA LEU A 63 27.22 1.40 22.31
C LEU A 63 27.90 2.50 23.14
N VAL A 64 29.18 2.77 22.89
CA VAL A 64 29.87 3.96 23.44
C VAL A 64 30.14 4.94 22.31
N HIS A 65 29.54 6.12 22.43
CA HIS A 65 29.74 7.26 21.54
C HIS A 65 30.73 8.24 22.19
N ASN A 66 32.03 7.97 22.06
CA ASN A 66 33.07 8.98 21.89
C ASN A 66 34.46 8.33 21.87
N SER A 67 35.24 8.71 20.87
CA SER A 67 36.67 8.43 20.77
C SER A 67 37.44 9.28 21.78
N HIS A 68 38.12 8.60 22.70
CA HIS A 68 39.37 8.96 23.41
C HIS A 68 39.33 8.40 24.85
N SER A 69 40.48 7.90 25.31
CA SER A 69 40.79 7.30 26.63
C SER A 69 40.24 5.90 26.92
N CYS A 70 41.01 4.87 26.52
CA CYS A 70 41.08 3.61 27.26
C CYS A 70 42.57 3.34 27.57
N THR A 71 42.95 3.50 28.84
CA THR A 71 44.21 2.98 29.37
C THR A 71 43.88 2.09 30.57
N HIS A 72 44.03 0.78 30.42
CA HIS A 72 44.63 -0.09 31.44
C HIS A 72 44.95 -1.46 30.85
N GLU A 73 46.17 -1.92 31.13
CA GLU A 73 46.71 -3.25 30.82
C GLU A 73 46.00 -4.36 31.60
N SER A 74 45.58 -5.41 30.90
CA SER A 74 45.90 -6.81 31.23
C SER A 74 45.37 -7.73 30.13
N GLU A 75 46.29 -8.46 29.49
CA GLU A 75 46.12 -9.68 28.68
C GLU A 75 44.74 -10.01 28.08
N GLY A 76 44.59 -9.73 26.78
CA GLY A 76 43.50 -10.30 25.98
C GLY A 76 43.37 -9.57 24.65
N ARG A 77 43.77 -10.20 23.54
CA ARG A 77 43.57 -9.64 22.20
C ARG A 77 42.07 -9.59 21.88
N GLU A 78 41.43 -8.45 22.09
CA GLU A 78 40.09 -8.17 21.57
C GLU A 78 40.17 -7.72 20.11
N TYR A 79 39.60 -8.53 19.21
CA TYR A 79 39.33 -8.10 17.84
C TYR A 79 38.12 -7.17 17.87
N CYS A 80 38.37 -5.87 17.89
CA CYS A 80 37.33 -4.87 17.73
C CYS A 80 36.81 -4.93 16.29
N LEU A 81 35.67 -5.56 16.08
CA LEU A 81 35.03 -5.64 14.77
C LEU A 81 34.39 -4.28 14.48
N VAL A 82 35.23 -3.34 14.06
CA VAL A 82 34.82 -2.01 13.60
C VAL A 82 34.07 -2.22 12.30
N MET A 83 32.75 -2.36 12.39
CA MET A 83 31.87 -2.26 11.23
C MET A 83 32.11 -0.89 10.59
N PRO A 84 32.48 -0.81 9.29
CA PRO A 84 32.74 0.46 8.66
C PRO A 84 31.51 1.36 8.78
N HIS A 85 31.70 2.64 9.11
CA HIS A 85 30.63 3.62 9.32
C HIS A 85 29.63 3.70 8.15
N SER A 86 30.04 3.29 6.94
CA SER A 86 29.21 3.17 5.74
C SER A 86 28.18 2.03 5.80
N VAL A 87 28.51 0.91 6.46
CA VAL A 87 27.60 -0.24 6.65
C VAL A 87 26.57 0.07 7.71
N MET A 88 26.97 0.74 8.80
CA MET A 88 26.07 1.15 9.88
C MET A 88 25.05 2.18 9.40
N ASN A 89 25.48 3.17 8.59
CA ASN A 89 24.56 4.09 7.93
C ASN A 89 23.60 3.40 6.95
N ARG A 90 24.07 2.41 6.18
CA ARG A 90 23.20 1.65 5.26
C ARG A 90 22.19 0.79 6.01
N ALA A 91 22.60 0.14 7.10
CA ALA A 91 21.73 -0.64 7.95
C ALA A 91 20.69 0.25 8.65
N GLU A 92 21.08 1.40 9.20
CA GLU A 92 20.13 2.35 9.78
C GLU A 92 19.18 2.93 8.74
N VAL A 93 19.65 3.28 7.55
CA VAL A 93 18.81 3.76 6.45
C VAL A 93 17.85 2.67 6.01
N PHE A 94 18.29 1.41 5.94
CA PHE A 94 17.47 0.25 5.59
C PHE A 94 16.43 -0.07 6.66
N VAL A 95 16.81 0.00 7.94
CA VAL A 95 15.91 -0.18 9.09
C VAL A 95 14.90 0.97 9.18
N LYS A 96 15.31 2.23 8.99
CA LYS A 96 14.42 3.40 8.92
C LYS A 96 13.53 3.35 7.68
N MET A 97 13.99 2.77 6.59
CA MET A 97 13.19 2.53 5.37
C MET A 97 12.11 1.47 5.62
N LEU A 98 12.46 0.37 6.31
CA LEU A 98 11.55 -0.72 6.67
C LEU A 98 10.53 -0.32 7.75
N LEU A 99 11.00 0.16 8.90
CA LEU A 99 10.16 0.49 10.06
C LEU A 99 9.47 1.85 9.96
N GLY A 100 9.91 2.70 9.04
CA GLY A 100 9.45 4.08 8.92
C GLY A 100 9.90 5.00 10.05
N THR A 101 9.59 6.27 9.89
CA THR A 101 9.87 7.33 10.86
C THR A 101 8.67 7.55 11.75
N ARG A 102 8.83 8.10 12.97
CA ARG A 102 7.69 8.41 13.88
C ARG A 102 6.60 9.26 13.22
N SER A 103 6.98 10.10 12.26
CA SER A 103 6.05 10.91 11.48
C SER A 103 5.32 10.14 10.38
N ASP A 104 5.75 8.94 10.00
CA ASP A 104 5.03 8.08 9.04
C ASP A 104 3.81 7.39 9.68
N TRP A 105 3.68 7.44 11.02
CA TRP A 105 2.65 6.75 11.80
C TRP A 105 1.62 7.72 12.43
N ARG A 106 1.60 8.99 12.02
CA ARG A 106 0.66 9.99 12.54
C ARG A 106 -0.70 9.86 11.85
N LEU A 107 -1.77 9.86 12.65
CA LEU A 107 -3.14 9.87 12.15
C LEU A 107 -3.57 11.31 11.83
N THR A 108 -3.67 11.66 10.55
CA THR A 108 -4.24 12.94 10.09
C THR A 108 -5.77 12.83 9.97
N LYS A 109 -6.51 13.85 10.44
CA LYS A 109 -7.97 13.90 10.28
C LYS A 109 -8.31 14.17 8.80
N PRO A 110 -9.21 13.38 8.18
CA PRO A 110 -9.59 13.60 6.78
C PRO A 110 -10.35 14.93 6.63
N THR A 111 -9.94 15.76 5.68
CA THR A 111 -10.77 16.87 5.18
C THR A 111 -11.87 16.30 4.29
N LEU A 112 -13.12 16.64 4.58
CA LEU A 112 -14.26 16.17 3.79
C LEU A 112 -14.24 16.86 2.42
N PRO A 113 -14.34 16.12 1.30
CA PRO A 113 -14.46 16.72 -0.01
C PRO A 113 -15.76 17.53 -0.11
N HIS A 114 -15.73 18.63 -0.86
CA HIS A 114 -16.93 19.40 -1.18
C HIS A 114 -17.89 18.56 -2.04
N ALA A 115 -19.19 18.78 -1.86
CA ALA A 115 -20.22 18.05 -2.58
C ALA A 115 -20.10 18.27 -4.11
N PRO A 116 -20.17 17.21 -4.92
CA PRO A 116 -20.00 17.33 -6.37
C PRO A 116 -21.18 18.07 -6.99
N GLN A 117 -20.90 18.99 -7.92
CA GLN A 117 -21.92 19.59 -8.78
C GLN A 117 -22.39 18.57 -9.84
N LEU A 118 -23.70 18.51 -10.10
CA LEU A 118 -24.34 17.54 -11.00
C LEU A 118 -24.24 17.99 -12.47
N ASN A 119 -23.35 17.37 -13.26
CA ASN A 119 -23.45 17.24 -14.73
C ASN A 119 -22.54 16.09 -15.24
N SER A 120 -22.94 15.35 -16.28
CA SER A 120 -22.26 14.24 -17.02
C SER A 120 -21.62 13.08 -16.21
N SER A 121 -21.51 13.22 -14.91
CA SER A 121 -20.61 12.44 -14.05
C SER A 121 -21.15 11.05 -13.64
N TRP A 122 -22.35 10.70 -14.11
CA TRP A 122 -22.99 9.41 -13.84
C TRP A 122 -22.90 8.43 -15.01
N ILE A 123 -22.42 8.88 -16.17
CA ILE A 123 -22.30 8.05 -17.37
C ILE A 123 -21.36 6.87 -17.10
N GLY A 124 -20.15 7.14 -16.57
CA GLY A 124 -19.17 6.10 -16.23
C GLY A 124 -19.70 5.06 -15.23
N PRO A 125 -20.22 5.48 -14.05
CA PRO A 125 -20.81 4.57 -13.08
C PRO A 125 -22.00 3.78 -13.64
N ALA A 126 -22.91 4.43 -14.38
CA ALA A 126 -24.04 3.75 -15.00
C ALA A 126 -23.57 2.71 -16.01
N MET A 127 -22.56 3.02 -16.83
CA MET A 127 -21.96 2.06 -17.76
C MET A 127 -21.33 0.87 -17.02
N ALA A 128 -20.62 1.10 -15.92
CA ALA A 128 -20.06 0.03 -15.11
C ALA A 128 -21.15 -0.90 -14.55
N VAL A 129 -22.20 -0.31 -13.98
CA VAL A 129 -23.36 -1.04 -13.46
C VAL A 129 -24.05 -1.83 -14.57
N ILE A 130 -24.39 -1.17 -15.69
CA ILE A 130 -25.09 -1.81 -16.82
C ILE A 130 -24.28 -2.97 -17.40
N THR A 131 -22.96 -2.79 -17.61
CA THR A 131 -22.11 -3.88 -18.13
C THR A 131 -22.06 -5.08 -17.19
N ILE A 132 -22.05 -4.85 -15.87
CA ILE A 132 -22.13 -5.92 -14.86
C ILE A 132 -23.50 -6.62 -14.92
N PHE A 133 -24.60 -5.86 -14.93
CA PHE A 133 -25.96 -6.40 -14.93
C PHE A 133 -26.30 -7.17 -16.21
N ILE A 134 -25.80 -6.74 -17.37
CA ILE A 134 -25.95 -7.49 -18.63
C ILE A 134 -25.36 -8.90 -18.52
N GLY A 135 -24.31 -9.08 -17.72
CA GLY A 135 -23.72 -10.39 -17.45
C GLY A 135 -24.67 -11.41 -16.81
N TRP A 136 -25.77 -10.96 -16.18
CA TRP A 136 -26.80 -11.84 -15.60
C TRP A 136 -27.33 -12.84 -16.62
N PHE A 137 -27.55 -12.41 -17.87
CA PHE A 137 -28.14 -13.22 -18.93
C PHE A 137 -27.24 -14.39 -19.40
N ALA A 138 -25.99 -14.45 -18.93
CA ALA A 138 -25.11 -15.58 -19.19
C ALA A 138 -25.38 -16.80 -18.29
N PHE A 139 -25.98 -16.59 -17.11
CA PHE A 139 -26.14 -17.60 -16.05
C PHE A 139 -27.54 -18.21 -15.81
N PRO A 140 -28.67 -17.80 -16.44
CA PRO A 140 -29.99 -18.33 -16.06
C PRO A 140 -30.14 -19.84 -16.30
N ASN A 141 -29.37 -20.40 -17.24
CA ASN A 141 -29.41 -21.81 -17.61
C ASN A 141 -28.41 -22.69 -16.82
N THR A 142 -27.88 -22.18 -15.70
CA THR A 142 -26.94 -22.95 -14.86
C THR A 142 -27.63 -24.15 -14.23
N ILE A 143 -27.00 -25.33 -14.31
CA ILE A 143 -27.46 -26.56 -13.68
C ILE A 143 -26.57 -26.84 -12.47
N GLY A 144 -27.15 -26.84 -11.28
CA GLY A 144 -26.44 -27.10 -10.02
C GLY A 144 -27.41 -27.08 -8.85
N ASP A 145 -26.92 -27.47 -7.68
CA ASP A 145 -27.72 -27.46 -6.47
C ASP A 145 -27.91 -26.02 -5.94
N GLY A 146 -28.97 -25.78 -5.17
CA GLY A 146 -29.27 -24.47 -4.60
C GLY A 146 -29.43 -23.36 -5.65
N ASN A 147 -28.94 -22.16 -5.34
CA ASN A 147 -29.00 -20.99 -6.21
C ASN A 147 -27.75 -20.86 -7.10
N ALA A 148 -27.33 -21.95 -7.75
CA ALA A 148 -26.11 -22.02 -8.57
C ALA A 148 -25.96 -20.89 -9.60
N ALA A 149 -27.06 -20.51 -10.28
CA ALA A 149 -27.06 -19.37 -11.22
C ALA A 149 -26.67 -18.04 -10.55
N PHE A 150 -27.18 -17.80 -9.34
CA PHE A 150 -26.87 -16.60 -8.57
C PHE A 150 -25.44 -16.65 -8.02
N ALA A 151 -24.97 -17.82 -7.55
CA ALA A 151 -23.60 -18.00 -7.07
C ALA A 151 -22.56 -17.68 -8.17
N LEU A 152 -22.77 -18.20 -9.40
CA LEU A 152 -21.91 -17.89 -10.55
C LEU A 152 -22.00 -16.41 -10.95
N PHE A 153 -23.20 -15.84 -10.95
CA PHE A 153 -23.37 -14.42 -11.28
C PHE A 153 -22.65 -13.51 -10.28
N ILE A 154 -22.73 -13.79 -8.97
CA ILE A 154 -22.03 -13.02 -7.94
C ILE A 154 -20.51 -13.12 -8.11
N GLY A 155 -19.99 -14.29 -8.51
CA GLY A 155 -18.59 -14.45 -8.93
C GLY A 155 -18.23 -13.55 -10.11
N ALA A 156 -19.09 -13.49 -11.13
CA ALA A 156 -18.92 -12.61 -12.29
C ALA A 156 -18.97 -11.11 -11.90
N VAL A 157 -19.88 -10.73 -11.01
CA VAL A 157 -19.99 -9.36 -10.46
C VAL A 157 -18.66 -8.96 -9.80
N SER A 158 -18.08 -9.83 -8.98
CA SER A 158 -16.78 -9.59 -8.35
C SER A 158 -15.68 -9.27 -9.37
N ILE A 159 -15.49 -10.16 -10.37
CA ILE A 159 -14.46 -9.99 -11.39
C ILE A 159 -14.68 -8.74 -12.25
N MET A 160 -15.93 -8.45 -12.62
CA MET A 160 -16.24 -7.25 -13.40
C MET A 160 -16.03 -5.96 -12.59
N MET A 161 -16.36 -5.95 -11.30
CA MET A 161 -16.05 -4.81 -10.42
C MET A 161 -14.54 -4.60 -10.26
N MET A 162 -13.76 -5.67 -10.11
CA MET A 162 -12.29 -5.58 -10.12
C MET A 162 -11.75 -5.10 -11.47
N THR A 163 -12.33 -5.54 -12.58
CA THR A 163 -11.99 -5.05 -13.94
C THR A 163 -12.15 -3.53 -14.02
N TRP A 164 -13.30 -3.01 -13.62
CA TRP A 164 -13.56 -1.57 -13.59
C TRP A 164 -12.63 -0.83 -12.63
N SER A 165 -12.34 -1.40 -11.47
CA SER A 165 -11.36 -0.85 -10.53
C SER A 165 -9.96 -0.71 -11.17
N ASN A 166 -9.49 -1.75 -11.88
CA ASN A 166 -8.23 -1.72 -12.62
C ASN A 166 -8.25 -0.69 -13.76
N LEU A 167 -9.33 -0.59 -14.52
CA LEU A 167 -9.50 0.42 -15.58
C LEU A 167 -9.38 1.84 -15.03
N LEU A 168 -10.08 2.14 -13.94
CA LEU A 168 -10.03 3.46 -13.29
C LEU A 168 -8.63 3.81 -12.79
N SER A 169 -7.82 2.82 -12.39
CA SER A 169 -6.45 3.04 -11.93
C SER A 169 -5.53 3.64 -13.02
N THR A 170 -5.85 3.41 -14.30
CA THR A 170 -5.05 3.91 -15.44
C THR A 170 -5.10 5.44 -15.56
N ARG A 171 -6.18 6.08 -15.08
CA ARG A 171 -6.46 7.51 -15.24
C ARG A 171 -6.41 7.95 -16.71
N ALA A 172 -6.95 7.11 -17.61
CA ALA A 172 -7.08 7.46 -19.02
C ALA A 172 -8.07 8.62 -19.20
N LEU A 173 -7.77 9.53 -20.13
CA LEU A 173 -8.58 10.73 -20.37
C LEU A 173 -10.06 10.43 -20.69
N PRO A 174 -10.41 9.40 -21.50
CA PRO A 174 -11.81 9.08 -21.75
C PRO A 174 -12.55 8.66 -20.48
N LEU A 175 -11.87 7.93 -19.58
CA LEU A 175 -12.45 7.52 -18.29
C LEU A 175 -12.64 8.72 -17.36
N GLU A 176 -11.68 9.65 -17.34
CA GLU A 176 -11.80 10.90 -16.58
C GLU A 176 -13.04 11.70 -17.01
N GLN A 177 -13.29 11.82 -18.32
CA GLN A 177 -14.42 12.57 -18.86
C GLN A 177 -15.78 11.98 -18.45
N ILE A 178 -15.93 10.65 -18.52
CA ILE A 178 -17.21 9.98 -18.22
C ILE A 178 -17.46 9.77 -16.72
N PHE A 179 -16.41 9.74 -15.89
CA PHE A 179 -16.53 9.60 -14.43
C PHE A 179 -16.56 10.96 -13.71
N GLY A 180 -16.44 12.08 -14.43
CA GLY A 180 -16.53 13.43 -13.86
C GLY A 180 -15.27 13.86 -13.11
N GLY A 181 -14.09 13.47 -13.62
CA GLY A 181 -12.80 13.88 -13.07
C GLY A 181 -12.10 12.82 -12.22
N VAL A 182 -10.80 13.03 -12.02
CA VAL A 182 -9.91 12.07 -11.35
C VAL A 182 -10.28 11.83 -9.88
N ASP A 183 -10.74 12.85 -9.17
CA ASP A 183 -11.16 12.73 -7.76
C ASP A 183 -12.34 11.77 -7.60
N ARG A 184 -13.33 11.90 -8.48
CA ARG A 184 -14.51 11.05 -8.47
C ARG A 184 -14.19 9.62 -8.93
N MET A 185 -13.25 9.46 -9.86
CA MET A 185 -12.71 8.13 -10.21
C MET A 185 -12.10 7.42 -9.01
N TYR A 186 -11.39 8.11 -8.10
CA TYR A 186 -10.86 7.46 -6.89
C TYR A 186 -11.96 6.99 -5.94
N ILE A 187 -13.04 7.76 -5.80
CA ILE A 187 -14.21 7.35 -4.99
C ILE A 187 -14.79 6.06 -5.55
N TRP A 188 -15.02 6.00 -6.87
CA TRP A 188 -15.56 4.81 -7.52
C TRP A 188 -14.59 3.63 -7.50
N HIS A 189 -13.30 3.84 -7.71
CA HIS A 189 -12.27 2.80 -7.59
C HIS A 189 -12.31 2.16 -6.20
N ARG A 190 -12.39 2.97 -5.14
CA ARG A 190 -12.50 2.47 -3.76
C ARG A 190 -13.76 1.64 -3.54
N TRP A 191 -14.91 2.12 -4.01
CA TRP A 191 -16.17 1.40 -3.81
C TRP A 191 -16.26 0.14 -4.65
N LEU A 192 -15.86 0.16 -5.92
CA LEU A 192 -15.82 -1.02 -6.79
C LEU A 192 -14.87 -2.07 -6.24
N GLY A 193 -13.70 -1.68 -5.74
CA GLY A 193 -12.77 -2.61 -5.08
C GLY A 193 -13.32 -3.18 -3.76
N ALA A 194 -14.00 -2.37 -2.95
CA ALA A 194 -14.60 -2.86 -1.71
C ALA A 194 -15.77 -3.82 -1.96
N LEU A 195 -16.66 -3.47 -2.89
CA LEU A 195 -17.82 -4.27 -3.26
C LEU A 195 -17.40 -5.57 -3.96
N SER A 196 -16.33 -5.57 -4.77
CA SER A 196 -15.82 -6.80 -5.38
C SER A 196 -15.35 -7.80 -4.34
N VAL A 197 -14.69 -7.35 -3.27
CA VAL A 197 -14.26 -8.23 -2.16
C VAL A 197 -15.48 -8.83 -1.46
N GLY A 198 -16.53 -8.04 -1.23
CA GLY A 198 -17.79 -8.55 -0.66
C GLY A 198 -18.49 -9.55 -1.57
N ALA A 199 -18.53 -9.29 -2.89
CA ALA A 199 -19.09 -10.21 -3.87
C ALA A 199 -18.27 -11.50 -3.98
N MET A 200 -16.94 -11.43 -3.92
CA MET A 200 -16.07 -12.61 -3.88
C MET A 200 -16.34 -13.46 -2.64
N TRP A 201 -16.43 -12.83 -1.46
CA TRP A 201 -16.77 -13.54 -0.23
C TRP A 201 -18.10 -14.28 -0.36
N LEU A 202 -19.14 -13.57 -0.82
CA LEU A 202 -20.45 -14.17 -1.02
C LEU A 202 -20.43 -15.30 -2.07
N HIS A 203 -19.62 -15.18 -3.12
CA HIS A 203 -19.45 -16.24 -4.11
C HIS A 203 -18.92 -17.53 -3.48
N MET A 204 -17.90 -17.45 -2.61
CA MET A 204 -17.32 -18.63 -1.96
C MET A 204 -18.28 -19.30 -0.98
N GLU A 205 -19.12 -18.52 -0.28
CA GLU A 205 -20.13 -19.07 0.64
C GLU A 205 -21.34 -19.72 -0.09
N MET A 206 -21.54 -19.40 -1.37
CA MET A 206 -22.69 -19.87 -2.15
C MET A 206 -22.34 -20.85 -3.27
N ALA A 207 -21.05 -20.98 -3.62
CA ALA A 207 -20.59 -21.83 -4.70
C ALA A 207 -20.56 -23.29 -4.23
N ASP A 208 -21.64 -24.01 -4.53
CA ASP A 208 -21.73 -25.46 -4.39
C ASP A 208 -21.38 -26.18 -5.71
N ASP A 209 -21.61 -27.48 -5.76
CA ASP A 209 -21.27 -28.36 -6.89
C ASP A 209 -22.01 -27.95 -8.18
N ILE A 210 -21.31 -27.26 -9.08
CA ILE A 210 -21.85 -26.71 -10.33
C ILE A 210 -21.54 -27.64 -11.50
N LYS A 211 -22.57 -28.02 -12.26
CA LYS A 211 -22.42 -28.78 -13.51
C LYS A 211 -22.44 -27.84 -14.70
N GLY A 212 -21.41 -27.91 -15.53
CA GLY A 212 -21.31 -27.02 -16.69
C GLY A 212 -20.18 -27.38 -17.63
N ILE A 213 -20.01 -26.54 -18.65
CA ILE A 213 -18.94 -26.63 -19.62
C ILE A 213 -17.66 -26.09 -18.94
N ARG A 214 -16.66 -26.94 -18.79
CA ARG A 214 -15.33 -26.53 -18.30
C ARG A 214 -14.57 -25.84 -19.43
N GLY A 215 -13.84 -24.78 -19.08
CA GLY A 215 -13.03 -24.03 -20.03
C GLY A 215 -11.64 -24.63 -20.31
N ALA A 216 -11.25 -25.67 -19.57
CA ALA A 216 -9.98 -26.39 -19.71
C ALA A 216 -10.11 -27.86 -19.26
N SER A 217 -9.02 -28.62 -19.33
CA SER A 217 -8.95 -29.96 -18.73
C SER A 217 -9.18 -29.89 -17.22
N ARG A 218 -9.62 -31.01 -16.63
CA ARG A 218 -9.92 -31.10 -15.19
C ARG A 218 -8.73 -30.64 -14.34
N ASP A 219 -7.55 -31.20 -14.57
CA ASP A 219 -6.35 -30.87 -13.81
C ASP A 219 -5.99 -29.37 -13.86
N VAL A 220 -6.23 -28.71 -15.00
CA VAL A 220 -5.97 -27.27 -15.16
C VAL A 220 -7.03 -26.43 -14.45
N ALA A 221 -8.28 -26.88 -14.45
CA ALA A 221 -9.37 -26.20 -13.74
C ALA A 221 -9.21 -26.33 -12.21
N ASP A 222 -8.88 -27.54 -11.73
CA ASP A 222 -8.63 -27.82 -10.31
C ASP A 222 -7.42 -27.00 -9.82
N ALA A 223 -6.32 -26.94 -10.58
CA ALA A 223 -5.17 -26.08 -10.23
C ALA A 223 -5.52 -24.58 -10.21
N ALA A 224 -6.43 -24.13 -11.07
CA ALA A 224 -6.88 -22.73 -11.09
C ALA A 224 -7.74 -22.40 -9.88
N GLU A 225 -8.56 -23.33 -9.41
CA GLU A 225 -9.36 -23.24 -8.19
C GLU A 225 -8.44 -23.13 -6.96
N ASP A 226 -7.45 -24.01 -6.81
CA ASP A 226 -6.47 -23.95 -5.71
C ASP A 226 -5.71 -22.61 -5.67
N LEU A 227 -5.29 -22.11 -6.84
CA LEU A 227 -4.64 -20.81 -6.96
C LEU A 227 -5.58 -19.65 -6.65
N ALA A 228 -6.87 -19.74 -7.00
CA ALA A 228 -7.86 -18.73 -6.68
C ALA A 228 -8.17 -18.71 -5.17
N GLU A 229 -8.21 -19.86 -4.50
CA GLU A 229 -8.34 -19.95 -3.04
C GLU A 229 -7.13 -19.33 -2.33
N THR A 230 -5.93 -19.64 -2.80
CA THR A 230 -4.71 -18.96 -2.33
C THR A 230 -4.76 -17.45 -2.61
N GLY A 231 -5.27 -17.07 -3.78
CA GLY A 231 -5.48 -15.70 -4.21
C GLY A 231 -6.46 -14.93 -3.33
N SER A 232 -7.57 -15.54 -2.93
CA SER A 232 -8.59 -14.91 -2.07
C SER A 232 -8.02 -14.63 -0.68
N THR A 233 -7.22 -15.57 -0.14
CA THR A 233 -6.47 -15.36 1.11
C THR A 233 -5.51 -14.18 1.00
N LEU A 234 -4.71 -14.12 -0.08
CA LEU A 234 -3.81 -13.00 -0.34
C LEU A 234 -4.59 -11.68 -0.48
N LEU A 235 -5.75 -11.69 -1.16
CA LEU A 235 -6.61 -10.53 -1.33
C LEU A 235 -7.08 -9.99 0.02
N TYR A 236 -7.58 -10.85 0.92
CA TYR A 236 -8.03 -10.43 2.25
C TYR A 236 -6.91 -9.83 3.09
N ILE A 237 -5.71 -10.42 3.06
CA ILE A 237 -4.54 -9.87 3.76
C ILE A 237 -4.20 -8.47 3.21
N LEU A 238 -4.11 -8.33 1.89
CA LEU A 238 -3.77 -7.05 1.24
C LEU A 238 -4.84 -5.98 1.43
N VAL A 239 -6.12 -6.36 1.45
CA VAL A 239 -7.24 -5.45 1.72
C VAL A 239 -7.24 -5.03 3.19
N GLY A 240 -7.00 -5.96 4.12
CA GLY A 240 -6.82 -5.65 5.55
C GLY A 240 -5.72 -4.62 5.75
N ILE A 241 -4.54 -4.87 5.19
CA ILE A 241 -3.42 -3.91 5.13
C ILE A 241 -3.88 -2.58 4.51
N SER A 242 -4.63 -2.61 3.42
CA SER A 242 -5.10 -1.39 2.73
C SER A 242 -6.08 -0.54 3.56
N LEU A 243 -6.79 -1.13 4.52
CA LEU A 243 -7.73 -0.44 5.42
C LEU A 243 -7.05 0.10 6.68
N LEU A 244 -5.88 -0.43 7.04
CA LEU A 244 -5.10 -0.01 8.19
C LEU A 244 -4.50 1.39 7.95
N ARG A 245 -5.15 2.42 8.50
CA ARG A 245 -4.80 3.85 8.28
C ARG A 245 -3.41 4.27 8.75
N TRP A 246 -2.79 3.52 9.65
CA TRP A 246 -1.45 3.80 10.15
C TRP A 246 -0.32 3.34 9.21
N ILE A 247 -0.61 2.60 8.13
CA ILE A 247 0.43 2.10 7.24
C ILE A 247 0.97 3.28 6.39
N PRO A 248 2.29 3.50 6.36
CA PRO A 248 2.88 4.58 5.58
C PRO A 248 2.48 4.50 4.10
N THR A 249 2.18 5.65 3.49
CA THR A 249 1.68 5.76 2.11
C THR A 249 2.55 5.00 1.09
N ARG A 250 3.88 5.02 1.23
CA ARG A 250 4.78 4.22 0.36
C ARG A 250 4.50 2.72 0.40
N TRP A 251 4.28 2.16 1.60
CA TRP A 251 4.05 0.73 1.80
C TRP A 251 2.65 0.37 1.30
N TRP A 252 1.66 1.16 1.67
CA TRP A 252 0.29 1.03 1.18
C TRP A 252 0.23 1.04 -0.36
N ARG A 253 0.90 2.01 -1.02
CA ARG A 253 0.95 2.09 -2.49
C ARG A 253 1.60 0.86 -3.12
N PHE A 254 2.60 0.27 -2.48
CA PHE A 254 3.26 -0.93 -2.98
C PHE A 254 2.39 -2.16 -2.81
N THR A 255 1.91 -2.42 -1.59
CA THR A 255 1.08 -3.61 -1.29
C THR A 255 -0.23 -3.58 -2.07
N HIS A 256 -0.85 -2.41 -2.24
CA HIS A 256 -2.08 -2.26 -3.02
C HIS A 256 -1.89 -2.62 -4.50
N LYS A 257 -0.69 -2.43 -5.07
CA LYS A 257 -0.40 -2.86 -6.46
C LYS A 257 -0.31 -4.37 -6.61
N LEU A 258 0.00 -5.09 -5.52
CA LEU A 258 0.04 -6.55 -5.54
C LEU A 258 -1.35 -7.18 -5.71
N LEU A 259 -2.44 -6.41 -5.54
CA LEU A 259 -3.81 -6.85 -5.79
C LEU A 259 -4.06 -7.28 -7.25
N ILE A 260 -3.16 -6.97 -8.18
CA ILE A 260 -3.24 -7.50 -9.55
C ILE A 260 -3.03 -9.01 -9.61
N LEU A 261 -2.28 -9.60 -8.67
CA LEU A 261 -2.01 -11.03 -8.61
C LEU A 261 -3.26 -11.86 -8.28
N PRO A 262 -3.99 -11.60 -7.16
CA PRO A 262 -5.22 -12.33 -6.89
C PRO A 262 -6.29 -12.11 -7.97
N TYR A 263 -6.33 -10.92 -8.60
CA TYR A 263 -7.19 -10.69 -9.77
C TYR A 263 -6.82 -11.60 -10.96
N ALA A 264 -5.53 -11.82 -11.22
CA ALA A 264 -5.09 -12.71 -12.30
C ALA A 264 -5.46 -14.18 -12.03
N PHE A 265 -5.31 -14.64 -10.77
CA PHE A 265 -5.75 -15.98 -10.38
C PHE A 265 -7.27 -16.13 -10.51
N ALA A 266 -8.05 -15.13 -10.10
CA ALA A 266 -9.50 -15.12 -10.30
C ALA A 266 -9.89 -15.16 -11.79
N CYS A 267 -9.17 -14.43 -12.66
CA CYS A 267 -9.41 -14.48 -14.10
C CYS A 267 -9.14 -15.87 -14.69
N TRP A 268 -8.06 -16.53 -14.26
CA TRP A 268 -7.77 -17.91 -14.66
C TRP A 268 -8.91 -18.82 -14.21
N HIS A 269 -9.23 -18.82 -12.91
CA HIS A 269 -10.30 -19.63 -12.35
C HIS A 269 -11.62 -19.44 -13.11
N PHE A 270 -12.07 -18.21 -13.35
CA PHE A 270 -13.30 -17.95 -14.10
C PHE A 270 -13.23 -18.49 -15.54
N TYR A 271 -12.09 -18.35 -16.21
CA TYR A 271 -11.91 -18.85 -17.57
C TYR A 271 -11.98 -20.37 -17.65
N THR A 272 -11.49 -21.10 -16.65
CA THR A 272 -11.43 -22.57 -16.64
C THR A 272 -12.60 -23.25 -15.92
N ALA A 273 -13.24 -22.55 -14.99
CA ALA A 273 -14.36 -23.05 -14.18
C ALA A 273 -15.54 -23.55 -15.04
N ALA A 274 -16.31 -24.47 -14.47
CA ALA A 274 -17.54 -24.97 -15.06
C ALA A 274 -18.61 -23.87 -15.09
N LYS A 275 -19.18 -23.62 -16.27
CA LYS A 275 -20.17 -22.55 -16.49
C LYS A 275 -21.16 -22.94 -17.59
N PRO A 276 -22.34 -22.31 -17.68
CA PRO A 276 -23.39 -22.69 -18.63
C PRO A 276 -23.12 -22.30 -20.10
N TYR A 277 -21.96 -21.71 -20.40
CA TYR A 277 -21.57 -21.29 -21.75
C TYR A 277 -20.11 -21.63 -22.04
N ALA A 278 -19.79 -21.88 -23.31
CA ALA A 278 -18.43 -22.16 -23.75
C ALA A 278 -17.60 -20.87 -23.92
N ASN A 279 -16.27 -20.97 -23.83
CA ASN A 279 -15.37 -19.81 -23.92
C ASN A 279 -15.37 -19.15 -25.33
N ASP A 280 -15.69 -19.91 -26.37
CA ASP A 280 -15.82 -19.46 -27.76
C ASP A 280 -17.22 -18.87 -28.09
N SER A 281 -18.16 -18.94 -27.15
CA SER A 281 -19.48 -18.31 -27.28
C SER A 281 -19.43 -16.80 -27.10
N PHE A 282 -20.55 -16.12 -27.43
CA PHE A 282 -20.71 -14.68 -27.18
C PHE A 282 -20.41 -14.29 -25.73
N TRP A 283 -20.95 -15.03 -24.74
CA TRP A 283 -20.70 -14.76 -23.32
C TRP A 283 -19.25 -15.05 -22.91
N GLY A 284 -18.66 -16.11 -23.50
CA GLY A 284 -17.23 -16.40 -23.33
C GLY A 284 -16.35 -15.24 -23.78
N ALA A 285 -16.61 -14.69 -24.97
CA ALA A 285 -15.92 -13.53 -25.50
C ALA A 285 -16.16 -12.26 -24.66
N TRP A 286 -17.39 -12.03 -24.18
CA TRP A 286 -17.74 -10.90 -23.33
C TRP A 286 -16.88 -10.86 -22.05
N PHE A 287 -16.93 -11.91 -21.23
CA PHE A 287 -16.19 -11.93 -19.97
C PHE A 287 -14.68 -11.99 -20.19
N THR A 288 -14.21 -12.78 -21.17
CA THR A 288 -12.77 -12.85 -21.48
C THR A 288 -12.24 -11.50 -21.96
N GLY A 289 -13.01 -10.76 -22.76
CA GLY A 289 -12.66 -9.41 -23.20
C GLY A 289 -12.52 -8.43 -22.03
N PHE A 290 -13.47 -8.43 -21.09
CA PHE A 290 -13.37 -7.59 -19.88
C PHE A 290 -12.20 -8.01 -18.99
N MET A 291 -12.02 -9.31 -18.73
CA MET A 291 -10.91 -9.82 -17.92
C MET A 291 -9.56 -9.41 -18.52
N PHE A 292 -9.38 -9.59 -19.83
CA PHE A 292 -8.19 -9.17 -20.56
C PHE A 292 -7.96 -7.66 -20.47
N LEU A 293 -9.02 -6.86 -20.66
CA LEU A 293 -8.94 -5.40 -20.53
C LEU A 293 -8.52 -4.97 -19.11
N GLY A 294 -9.05 -5.62 -18.07
CA GLY A 294 -8.66 -5.38 -16.68
C GLY A 294 -7.21 -5.77 -16.40
N LEU A 295 -6.76 -6.92 -16.90
CA LEU A 295 -5.36 -7.36 -16.77
C LEU A 295 -4.42 -6.41 -17.50
N ALA A 296 -4.74 -6.04 -18.73
CA ALA A 296 -3.98 -5.08 -19.53
C ALA A 296 -3.89 -3.71 -18.83
N ALA A 297 -4.99 -3.23 -18.23
CA ALA A 297 -5.01 -1.99 -17.45
C ALA A 297 -4.12 -2.06 -16.21
N GLY A 298 -4.18 -3.16 -15.45
CA GLY A 298 -3.34 -3.40 -14.29
C GLY A 298 -1.85 -3.49 -14.65
N LEU A 299 -1.50 -4.25 -15.70
CA LEU A 299 -0.13 -4.33 -16.21
C LEU A 299 0.36 -2.97 -16.74
N TYR A 300 -0.46 -2.24 -17.50
CA TYR A 300 -0.14 -0.89 -17.94
C TYR A 300 0.21 0.01 -16.75
N ARG A 301 -0.56 -0.06 -15.67
CA ARG A 301 -0.33 0.76 -14.49
C ARG A 301 0.97 0.40 -13.78
N VAL A 302 1.21 -0.90 -13.53
CA VAL A 302 2.34 -1.37 -12.74
C VAL A 302 3.64 -1.35 -13.54
N VAL A 303 3.61 -1.88 -14.77
CA VAL A 303 4.78 -2.04 -15.63
C VAL A 303 5.05 -0.75 -16.40
N TRP A 304 4.11 -0.27 -17.21
CA TRP A 304 4.41 0.83 -18.12
C TRP A 304 4.51 2.18 -17.39
N ARG A 305 3.49 2.52 -16.60
CA ARG A 305 3.39 3.86 -16.01
C ARG A 305 4.39 4.08 -14.88
N ASP A 306 4.55 3.11 -13.99
CA ASP A 306 5.35 3.27 -12.78
C ASP A 306 6.83 2.84 -12.98
N MET A 307 7.13 1.88 -13.87
CA MET A 307 8.52 1.43 -14.10
C MET A 307 9.21 2.22 -15.23
N PHE A 308 8.53 2.48 -16.35
CA PHE A 308 9.15 3.05 -17.55
C PHE A 308 8.95 4.56 -17.72
N ARG A 309 7.77 5.12 -17.40
CA ARG A 309 7.51 6.55 -17.60
C ARG A 309 8.11 7.41 -16.48
N LYS A 310 9.32 7.92 -16.71
CA LYS A 310 9.95 8.96 -15.86
C LYS A 310 9.37 10.34 -16.18
N GLY A 311 9.15 11.14 -15.14
CA GLY A 311 8.68 12.53 -15.28
C GLY A 311 9.72 13.46 -15.92
N LYS A 312 9.30 14.63 -16.37
CA LYS A 312 10.20 15.68 -16.88
C LYS A 312 10.97 16.32 -15.74
N LEU A 313 12.29 16.42 -15.89
CA LEU A 313 13.16 16.98 -14.86
C LEU A 313 13.13 18.52 -14.88
N HIS A 314 12.96 19.09 -13.70
CA HIS A 314 13.02 20.52 -13.47
C HIS A 314 13.92 20.80 -12.28
N ARG A 315 14.54 21.99 -12.27
CA ARG A 315 15.34 22.52 -11.16
C ARG A 315 14.48 23.51 -10.40
N VAL A 316 14.57 23.49 -9.07
CA VAL A 316 13.96 24.54 -8.24
C VAL A 316 14.77 25.82 -8.43
N SER A 317 14.14 26.87 -8.95
CA SER A 317 14.76 28.18 -9.17
C SER A 317 14.49 29.14 -8.02
N HIS A 318 13.25 29.13 -7.51
CA HIS A 318 12.83 30.00 -6.41
C HIS A 318 11.91 29.26 -5.43
N ILE A 319 12.05 29.58 -4.14
CA ILE A 319 11.17 29.10 -3.07
C ILE A 319 10.80 30.31 -2.21
N GLU A 320 9.50 30.52 -2.01
CA GLU A 320 8.97 31.52 -1.11
C GLU A 320 8.08 30.84 -0.06
N HIS A 321 8.27 31.20 1.21
CA HIS A 321 7.50 30.65 2.32
C HIS A 321 6.67 31.76 2.97
N THR A 322 5.35 31.65 2.84
CA THR A 322 4.39 32.62 3.40
C THR A 322 3.38 31.91 4.30
N GLY A 323 3.56 32.04 5.62
CA GLY A 323 2.67 31.41 6.61
C GLY A 323 2.73 29.88 6.55
N ASN A 324 1.64 29.23 6.16
CA ASN A 324 1.54 27.78 5.98
C ASN A 324 1.51 27.37 4.49
N VAL A 325 2.03 28.22 3.62
CA VAL A 325 2.05 28.02 2.17
C VAL A 325 3.49 28.19 1.65
N ILE A 326 3.90 27.26 0.79
CA ILE A 326 5.16 27.31 0.05
C ILE A 326 4.85 27.53 -1.42
N THR A 327 5.44 28.57 -2.00
CA THR A 327 5.45 28.79 -3.45
C THR A 327 6.78 28.30 -4.01
N ILE A 328 6.74 27.37 -4.96
CA ILE A 328 7.93 26.81 -5.62
C ILE A 328 7.88 27.15 -7.11
N GLU A 329 8.95 27.72 -7.63
CA GLU A 329 9.16 27.90 -9.06
C GLU A 329 10.18 26.89 -9.59
N LEU A 330 9.83 26.27 -10.72
CA LEU A 330 10.59 25.20 -11.34
C LEU A 330 10.97 25.57 -12.78
N GLU A 331 12.27 25.57 -13.06
CA GLU A 331 12.83 25.75 -14.40
C GLU A 331 13.06 24.40 -15.08
N PRO A 332 12.68 24.24 -16.36
CA PRO A 332 12.88 23.00 -17.09
C PRO A 332 14.38 22.74 -17.37
N LEU A 333 14.87 21.55 -17.02
CA LEU A 333 16.24 21.12 -17.37
C LEU A 333 16.36 20.56 -18.80
N GLY A 334 15.27 20.58 -19.56
CA GLY A 334 15.19 20.02 -20.91
C GLY A 334 13.93 20.52 -21.60
N THR A 335 13.22 19.64 -22.32
CA THR A 335 12.00 20.07 -23.01
C THR A 335 10.94 20.55 -22.01
N PRO A 336 10.43 21.80 -22.12
CA PRO A 336 9.44 22.33 -21.20
C PRO A 336 8.16 21.48 -21.21
N LEU A 337 7.46 21.44 -20.09
CA LEU A 337 6.17 20.78 -20.01
C LEU A 337 5.13 21.61 -20.80
N LYS A 338 4.43 20.98 -21.75
CA LYS A 338 3.27 21.59 -22.40
C LYS A 338 2.03 21.25 -21.59
N TYR A 339 1.25 22.26 -21.21
CA TYR A 339 0.05 22.10 -20.38
C TYR A 339 -0.99 23.17 -20.71
N GLN A 340 -2.23 22.95 -20.25
CA GLN A 340 -3.34 23.89 -20.31
C GLN A 340 -3.65 24.42 -18.90
N GLN A 341 -4.25 25.61 -18.81
CA GLN A 341 -4.63 26.21 -17.54
C GLN A 341 -5.57 25.29 -16.74
N GLY A 342 -5.38 25.24 -15.42
CA GLY A 342 -6.15 24.37 -14.53
C GLY A 342 -5.68 22.92 -14.49
N GLN A 343 -4.70 22.51 -15.31
CA GLN A 343 -4.11 21.18 -15.19
C GLN A 343 -3.22 21.05 -13.94
N PHE A 344 -3.14 19.83 -13.43
CA PHE A 344 -2.27 19.46 -12.32
C PHE A 344 -1.24 18.44 -12.76
N VAL A 345 -0.13 18.35 -12.00
CA VAL A 345 0.94 17.39 -12.23
C VAL A 345 1.23 16.62 -10.96
N PHE A 346 1.77 15.41 -11.13
CA PHE A 346 2.35 14.67 -10.01
C PHE A 346 3.81 15.10 -9.83
N LEU A 347 4.07 15.84 -8.76
CA LEU A 347 5.39 16.33 -8.40
C LEU A 347 6.11 15.28 -7.55
N THR A 348 7.34 14.95 -7.92
CA THR A 348 8.23 14.07 -7.16
C THR A 348 9.51 14.82 -6.83
N VAL A 349 9.80 14.98 -5.54
CA VAL A 349 11.03 15.64 -5.07
C VAL A 349 12.13 14.60 -4.91
N LYS A 350 13.31 14.85 -5.49
CA LYS A 350 14.47 13.93 -5.42
C LYS A 350 15.25 14.04 -4.09
N VAL A 351 14.54 14.25 -2.98
CA VAL A 351 15.12 14.32 -1.62
C VAL A 351 14.76 13.03 -0.86
N PRO A 352 15.67 12.42 -0.09
CA PRO A 352 15.35 11.27 0.76
C PRO A 352 14.13 11.56 1.65
N GLY A 353 13.13 10.68 1.62
CA GLY A 353 11.89 10.87 2.38
C GLY A 353 10.76 11.62 1.65
N LEU A 354 11.02 12.29 0.52
CA LEU A 354 10.02 13.06 -0.26
C LEU A 354 9.83 12.55 -1.70
N ARG A 355 10.33 11.35 -2.01
CA ARG A 355 10.27 10.76 -3.37
C ARG A 355 8.87 10.30 -3.79
N GLU A 356 7.89 10.41 -2.92
CA GLU A 356 6.51 10.04 -3.22
C GLU A 356 5.90 11.09 -4.16
N PRO A 357 5.21 10.69 -5.26
CA PRO A 357 4.51 11.64 -6.12
C PRO A 357 3.23 12.15 -5.46
N HIS A 358 3.02 13.47 -5.48
CA HIS A 358 1.81 14.15 -5.02
C HIS A 358 1.24 15.08 -6.10
N PRO A 359 -0.10 15.14 -6.27
CA PRO A 359 -0.72 15.99 -7.26
C PRO A 359 -0.76 17.45 -6.80
N PHE A 360 -0.34 18.38 -7.67
CA PHE A 360 -0.47 19.82 -7.46
C PHE A 360 -0.89 20.52 -8.75
N THR A 361 -1.84 21.45 -8.64
CA THR A 361 -2.28 22.30 -9.75
C THR A 361 -1.18 23.28 -10.14
N ILE A 362 -0.98 23.47 -11.45
CA ILE A 362 -0.01 24.45 -11.95
C ILE A 362 -0.61 25.86 -11.76
N ALA A 363 0.12 26.72 -11.05
CA ALA A 363 -0.28 28.09 -10.71
C ALA A 363 0.38 29.17 -11.61
N SER A 364 1.15 28.77 -12.62
CA SER A 364 1.65 29.67 -13.68
C SER A 364 0.86 29.53 -14.97
N SER A 365 0.96 30.54 -15.84
CA SER A 365 0.43 30.51 -17.20
C SER A 365 1.27 29.60 -18.10
N PRO A 366 0.66 28.88 -19.07
CA PRO A 366 1.39 28.11 -20.09
C PRO A 366 2.42 28.91 -20.91
N HIS A 367 2.35 30.25 -20.86
CA HIS A 367 3.25 31.17 -21.54
C HIS A 367 4.43 31.61 -20.67
N GLU A 368 4.41 31.32 -19.36
CA GLU A 368 5.52 31.60 -18.46
C GLU A 368 6.63 30.54 -18.64
N PRO A 369 7.92 30.94 -18.54
CA PRO A 369 9.04 30.02 -18.70
C PRO A 369 9.19 29.04 -17.54
N CYS A 370 8.71 29.41 -16.35
CA CYS A 370 8.79 28.63 -15.12
C CYS A 370 7.44 28.04 -14.75
N LEU A 371 7.45 26.81 -14.21
CA LEU A 371 6.27 26.23 -13.57
C LEU A 371 6.20 26.71 -12.12
N ARG A 372 5.07 27.32 -11.73
CA ARG A 372 4.83 27.75 -10.34
C ARG A 372 3.83 26.82 -9.67
N PHE A 373 4.12 26.44 -8.44
CA PHE A 373 3.23 25.66 -7.57
C PHE A 373 3.03 26.39 -6.25
N VAL A 374 1.79 26.43 -5.77
CA VAL A 374 1.43 26.98 -4.46
C VAL A 374 0.92 25.83 -3.61
N ILE A 375 1.72 25.42 -2.63
CA ILE A 375 1.53 24.21 -1.84
C ILE A 375 1.22 24.61 -0.41
N ARG A 376 0.04 24.23 0.07
CA ARG A 376 -0.36 24.43 1.46
C ARG A 376 0.09 23.25 2.32
N ASP A 377 0.52 23.53 3.54
CA ASP A 377 0.79 22.49 4.52
C ASP A 377 -0.52 21.86 5.03
N LEU A 378 -0.78 20.61 4.63
CA LEU A 378 -2.00 19.85 4.91
C LEU A 378 -1.74 18.45 5.47
N GLY A 379 -0.52 17.92 5.43
CA GLY A 379 -0.21 16.57 5.90
C GLY A 379 1.28 16.27 5.96
N ASP A 380 1.64 15.04 6.35
CA ASP A 380 3.02 14.69 6.70
C ASP A 380 4.04 14.91 5.56
N TRP A 381 3.61 14.76 4.30
CA TRP A 381 4.46 15.02 3.15
C TRP A 381 4.67 16.52 2.91
N THR A 382 3.61 17.33 2.98
CA THR A 382 3.70 18.79 2.77
C THR A 382 4.37 19.50 3.94
N HIS A 383 4.25 18.97 5.16
CA HIS A 383 4.93 19.52 6.34
C HIS A 383 6.44 19.27 6.29
N ARG A 384 6.87 18.21 5.60
CA ARG A 384 8.30 17.88 5.41
C ARG A 384 8.92 18.55 4.19
N LEU A 385 8.10 18.92 3.19
CA LEU A 385 8.52 19.66 2.01
C LEU A 385 9.02 21.04 2.42
#